data_AF-A0A2K8TBI2-F1
#
_entry.id   AF-A0A2K8TBI2-F1
#
_cell.length_a   1.000
_cell.length_b   1.000
_cell.length_c   1.000
_cell.angle_alpha   90.00
_cell.angle_beta   90.00
_cell.angle_gamma   90.00
#
_symmetry.space_group_name_H-M   'P 1'
#
loop_
_entity.id
_entity.type
_entity.pdbx_description
1 polymer ?
#
loop_
_entity_poly.entity_id
_entity_poly.type
_entity_poly.pdbx_seq_one_letter_code
_entity_poly.pdbx_strand_id
1 'polypeptide(L)' 'MTPEDKKQLDAHVKAIAKILYKNTPPEKVETFEGIETAVRDQILEHVSPKIAFFLSEKRQELAEDAAEP' A
#
# COMPACT_ATOMS: atom_id res chain seq x y z
N MET A 1 5.84 -15.72 -1.22
CA MET A 1 5.77 -15.24 0.18
C MET A 1 5.95 -16.42 1.11
N THR A 2 7.03 -16.40 1.87
CA THR A 2 7.25 -17.30 3.00
C THR A 2 6.24 -17.01 4.12
N PRO A 3 6.10 -17.90 5.12
CA PRO A 3 5.28 -17.61 6.31
C PRO A 3 5.74 -16.35 7.06
N GLU A 4 7.05 -16.08 7.06
CA GLU A 4 7.62 -14.88 7.67
C GLU A 4 7.21 -13.62 6.89
N ASP A 5 7.30 -13.65 5.55
CA ASP A 5 6.85 -12.53 4.70
C ASP A 5 5.37 -12.21 4.93
N LYS A 6 4.52 -13.24 5.08
CA LYS A 6 3.08 -13.04 5.35
C LYS A 6 2.85 -12.34 6.68
N LYS A 7 3.58 -12.76 7.73
CA LYS A 7 3.48 -12.15 9.07
C LYS A 7 3.94 -10.69 9.05
N GLN A 8 5.01 -10.39 8.33
CA GLN A 8 5.49 -9.01 8.15
C GLN A 8 4.46 -8.18 7.37
N LEU A 9 3.94 -8.71 6.25
CA LEU A 9 2.91 -8.04 5.47
C LEU A 9 1.68 -7.72 6.32
N ASP A 10 1.17 -8.68 7.09
CA ASP A 10 0.02 -8.47 7.97
C ASP A 10 0.28 -7.38 9.02
N ALA A 11 1.48 -7.32 9.59
CA ALA A 11 1.86 -6.27 10.54
C ALA A 11 1.86 -4.89 9.88
N HIS A 12 2.42 -4.78 8.67
CA HIS A 12 2.44 -3.53 7.90
C HIS A 12 1.04 -3.11 7.47
N VAL A 13 0.22 -4.03 6.96
CA VAL A 13 -1.17 -3.76 6.58
C VAL A 13 -1.97 -3.27 7.77
N LYS A 14 -1.81 -3.88 8.96
CA LYS A 14 -2.48 -3.39 10.19
C LYS A 14 -2.02 -1.99 10.58
N ALA A 15 -0.75 -1.67 10.42
CA ALA A 15 -0.24 -0.32 10.69
C ALA A 15 -0.81 0.71 9.71
N ILE A 16 -0.84 0.39 8.42
CA ILE A 16 -1.46 1.21 7.38
C ILE A 16 -2.95 1.41 7.68
N ALA A 17 -3.69 0.33 7.96
CA ALA A 17 -5.12 0.39 8.25
C ALA A 17 -5.45 1.33 9.43
N LYS A 18 -4.64 1.35 10.49
CA LYS A 18 -4.82 2.29 11.62
C LYS A 18 -4.65 3.76 11.20
N ILE A 19 -3.67 4.04 10.34
CA ILE A 19 -3.43 5.40 9.82
C ILE A 19 -4.58 5.83 8.92
N LEU A 20 -4.99 4.94 8.01
CA LEU A 20 -6.09 5.15 7.08
C LEU A 20 -7.40 5.43 7.84
N TYR A 21 -7.77 4.56 8.78
CA TYR A 21 -8.95 4.74 9.63
C TYR A 21 -8.98 6.07 10.40
N LYS A 22 -7.83 6.53 10.93
CA LYS A 22 -7.74 7.82 11.64
C LYS A 22 -8.12 9.01 10.73
N ASN A 23 -7.93 8.88 9.42
CA ASN A 23 -8.23 9.92 8.43
C ASN A 23 -9.52 9.64 7.66
N THR A 24 -10.32 8.64 8.09
CA THR A 24 -11.60 8.32 7.47
C THR A 24 -12.73 8.97 8.27
N PRO A 25 -13.65 9.71 7.63
CA PRO A 25 -14.83 10.25 8.30
C PRO A 25 -15.68 9.13 8.92
N PRO A 26 -16.25 9.32 10.12
CA PRO A 26 -16.99 8.26 10.81
C PRO A 26 -18.21 7.77 10.02
N GLU A 27 -18.87 8.64 9.26
CA GLU A 27 -20.01 8.30 8.38
C GLU A 27 -19.65 7.29 7.28
N LYS A 28 -18.37 7.24 6.88
CA LYS A 28 -17.90 6.30 5.85
C LYS A 28 -17.72 4.89 6.40
N VAL A 29 -17.70 4.66 7.72
CA VAL A 29 -17.54 3.30 8.28
C VAL A 29 -18.86 2.66 8.71
N GLU A 30 -19.99 3.34 8.47
CA GLU A 30 -21.32 2.86 8.87
C GLU A 30 -21.92 1.84 7.88
N THR A 31 -21.47 1.85 6.63
CA THR A 31 -21.96 0.96 5.57
C THR A 31 -20.81 0.26 4.85
N PHE A 32 -21.06 -0.92 4.30
CA PHE A 32 -20.05 -1.63 3.51
C PHE A 32 -19.58 -0.84 2.29
N GLU A 33 -20.50 -0.12 1.64
CA GLU A 33 -20.18 0.78 0.51
C GLU A 33 -19.25 1.92 0.97
N GLY A 34 -19.57 2.57 2.09
CA GLY A 34 -18.73 3.62 2.65
C GLY A 34 -17.32 3.13 2.97
N ILE A 35 -17.22 1.93 3.57
CA ILE A 35 -15.95 1.31 3.93
C ILE A 35 -15.13 1.04 2.67
N GLU A 36 -15.73 0.42 1.66
CA GLU A 36 -15.06 0.10 0.40
C GLU A 36 -14.55 1.35 -0.30
N THR A 37 -15.41 2.38 -0.43
CA THR A 37 -15.04 3.63 -1.11
C THR A 37 -13.94 4.36 -0.35
N ALA A 38 -14.04 4.48 0.98
CA ALA A 38 -13.01 5.14 1.78
C ALA A 38 -11.66 4.41 1.72
N VAL A 39 -11.67 3.07 1.76
CA VAL A 39 -10.45 2.28 1.60
C VAL A 39 -9.88 2.49 0.20
N ARG A 40 -10.69 2.41 -0.86
CA ARG A 40 -10.25 2.58 -2.24
C ARG A 40 -9.60 3.94 -2.46
N ASP A 41 -10.26 5.02 -2.05
CA ASP A 41 -9.79 6.39 -2.24
C ASP A 41 -8.43 6.59 -1.57
N GLN A 42 -8.31 6.20 -0.31
CA GLN A 42 -7.06 6.35 0.44
C GLN A 42 -5.92 5.45 -0.08
N ILE A 43 -6.24 4.24 -0.56
CA ILE A 43 -5.25 3.37 -1.20
C ILE A 43 -4.74 4.00 -2.49
N LEU A 44 -5.63 4.51 -3.33
CA LEU A 44 -5.26 5.17 -4.59
C LEU A 44 -4.43 6.43 -4.36
N GLU A 45 -4.78 7.24 -3.36
CA GLU A 45 -4.10 8.51 -3.11
C GLU A 45 -2.75 8.35 -2.39
N HIS A 46 -2.65 7.42 -1.42
CA HIS A 46 -1.51 7.41 -0.49
C HIS A 46 -0.65 6.14 -0.53
N VAL A 47 -1.18 5.01 -0.99
CA VAL A 47 -0.50 3.71 -0.89
C VAL A 47 0.00 3.24 -2.26
N SER A 48 -0.87 3.15 -3.24
CA SER A 48 -0.54 2.68 -4.59
C SER A 48 0.61 3.44 -5.25
N PRO A 49 0.70 4.78 -5.17
CA PRO A 49 1.81 5.52 -5.77
C PRO A 49 3.17 5.12 -5.16
N LYS A 50 3.24 4.89 -3.84
CA LYS A 50 4.49 4.50 -3.17
C LYS A 50 4.98 3.13 -3.61
N ILE A 51 4.05 2.18 -3.79
CA ILE A 51 4.36 0.85 -4.34
C ILE A 51 4.85 0.99 -5.79
N ALA A 52 4.14 1.77 -6.61
CA ALA A 52 4.52 1.99 -8.00
C ALA A 52 5.89 2.65 -8.15
N PHE A 53 6.21 3.65 -7.32
CA PHE A 53 7.53 4.29 -7.33
C PHE A 53 8.63 3.33 -6.91
N PHE A 54 8.44 2.57 -5.82
CA PHE A 54 9.42 1.56 -5.40
C PHE A 54 9.72 0.55 -6.52
N LEU A 55 8.69 0.05 -7.22
CA LEU A 55 8.88 -0.87 -8.34
C LEU A 55 9.54 -0.20 -9.55
N SER A 56 9.26 1.08 -9.79
CA SER A 56 9.89 1.87 -10.84
C SER A 56 11.38 2.05 -10.61
N GLU A 57 11.78 2.34 -9.36
CA GLU A 57 13.19 2.45 -8.95
C GLU A 57 13.90 1.11 -9.11
N LYS A 58 13.30 0.01 -8.63
CA LYS A 58 13.87 -1.33 -8.77
C LYS A 58 14.09 -1.73 -10.22
N ARG A 59 13.19 -1.35 -11.12
CA ARG A 59 13.36 -1.56 -12.57
C ARG A 59 14.53 -0.74 -13.12
N GLN A 60 14.74 0.49 -12.66
CA GLN A 60 15.87 1.31 -13.10
C GLN A 60 17.19 0.72 -12.64
N GLU A 61 17.30 0.33 -11.37
CA GLU A 61 18.50 -0.32 -10.82
C GLU A 61 18.89 -1.57 -11.62
N LEU A 62 17.90 -2.41 -11.99
CA LEU A 62 18.13 -3.60 -12.82
C LEU A 62 18.61 -3.27 -14.24
N ALA A 63 18.16 -2.14 -14.80
CA ALA A 63 18.56 -1.70 -16.13
C ALA A 63 19.98 -1.10 -16.12
N GLU A 64 20.38 -0.47 -15.02
CA GLU A 64 21.73 0.09 -14.82
C GLU A 64 22.76 -1.01 -14.59
N ASP A 65 22.46 -2.00 -13.74
CA ASP A 65 23.33 -3.17 -13.48
C ASP A 65 23.56 -3.99 -14.77
N ALA A 66 22.53 -4.16 -15.60
CA ALA A 66 22.65 -4.83 -16.90
C ALA A 66 23.45 -4.02 -17.95
N ALA A 67 23.71 -2.73 -17.72
CA ALA A 67 24.42 -1.84 -18.62
C ALA A 67 25.90 -1.63 -18.24
N GLU A 68 26.35 -2.12 -17.08
CA GLU A 68 27.77 -2.14 -16.69
C GLU A 68 28.46 -3.40 -17.25
N PRO A 69 29.54 -3.26 -18.06
CA PRO A 69 30.28 -4.38 -18.66
C PRO A 69 31.32 -5.03 -17.73
#